data_AF-A0A6I0JZH7-F1
#
_entry.id   AF-A0A6I0JZH7-F1
#
_cell.length_a   1.000
_cell.length_b   1.000
_cell.length_c   1.000
_cell.angle_alpha   90.00
_cell.angle_beta   90.00
_cell.angle_gamma   90.00
#
_symmetry.space_group_name_H-M   'P 1'
#
loop_
_entity.id
_entity.type
_entity.pdbx_description
1 polymer ?
#
loop_
_entity_poly.entity_id
_entity_poly.type
_entity_poly.pdbx_seq_one_letter_code
_entity_poly.pdbx_strand_id
1 'polypeptide(L)'
;MIKYLIEKEFKQLLRNSFLPRLIFIFPYMIMLLMPWAANLEIKNIRMNIIDNDHSVISRRLVDKITASTYFQTTALPDSYEKGMEAIEAGTADLLLEIPRGFEKDWVNGSAANVLLAVNAVNGTKGGLGSSYLSAIVNDYGEELRTESGITSFSADGNLPRIDILTQNLFNVRLDY
;
A
#
# COMPACT_ATOMS: atom_id res chain seq x y z
N MET A 1 20.70 -53.41 -2.85
CA MET A 1 21.48 -52.59 -3.81
C MET A 1 21.39 -51.09 -3.47
N ILE A 2 20.20 -50.48 -3.38
CA ILE A 2 20.02 -49.04 -3.03
C ILE A 2 20.68 -48.64 -1.70
N LYS A 3 20.51 -49.41 -0.62
CA LYS A 3 21.06 -49.08 0.71
C LYS A 3 22.59 -48.87 0.68
N TYR A 4 23.28 -49.68 -0.11
CA TYR A 4 24.74 -49.65 -0.22
C TYR A 4 25.23 -48.42 -0.99
N LEU A 5 24.47 -47.99 -2.00
CA LEU A 5 24.72 -46.75 -2.73
C LEU A 5 24.54 -45.54 -1.82
N ILE A 6 23.44 -45.48 -1.06
CA ILE A 6 23.18 -44.36 -0.14
C ILE A 6 24.27 -44.26 0.93
N GLU A 7 24.68 -45.39 1.51
CA GLU A 7 25.76 -45.41 2.52
C GLU A 7 27.09 -44.91 1.96
N LYS A 8 27.41 -45.29 0.71
CA LYS A 8 28.60 -44.82 0.01
C LYS A 8 28.56 -43.30 -0.19
N GLU A 9 27.45 -42.76 -0.69
CA GLU A 9 27.31 -41.32 -0.92
C GLU A 9 27.37 -40.53 0.41
N PHE A 10 26.75 -41.02 1.49
CA PHE A 10 26.82 -40.37 2.81
C PHE A 10 28.25 -40.37 3.39
N LYS A 11 28.99 -41.47 3.24
CA LYS A 11 30.40 -41.55 3.64
C LYS A 11 31.27 -40.61 2.79
N GLN A 12 31.00 -40.50 1.49
CA GLN A 12 31.71 -39.57 0.61
C GLN A 12 31.39 -38.11 0.94
N LEU A 13 30.15 -37.80 1.26
CA LEU A 13 29.70 -36.49 1.73
C LEU A 13 30.43 -36.08 3.02
N LEU A 14 30.44 -36.97 4.03
CA LEU A 14 31.08 -36.72 5.32
C LEU A 14 32.61 -36.66 5.25
N ARG A 15 33.23 -37.39 4.32
CA ARG A 15 34.69 -37.37 4.13
C ARG A 15 35.18 -36.04 3.56
N ASN A 16 34.36 -35.34 2.78
CA ASN A 16 34.70 -34.02 2.29
C ASN A 16 34.42 -32.98 3.39
N SER A 17 35.46 -32.39 3.99
CA SER A 17 35.29 -31.39 5.06
C SER A 17 34.47 -30.15 4.65
N PHE A 18 34.36 -29.86 3.36
CA PHE A 18 33.60 -28.72 2.83
C PHE A 18 32.08 -28.98 2.79
N LEU A 19 31.64 -30.17 2.39
CA LEU A 19 30.22 -30.46 2.12
C LEU A 19 29.32 -30.38 3.38
N PRO A 20 29.64 -31.06 4.50
CA PRO A 20 28.88 -30.94 5.74
C PRO A 20 28.89 -29.51 6.26
N ARG A 21 30.05 -28.84 6.19
CA ARG A 21 30.18 -27.44 6.61
C ARG A 21 29.29 -26.52 5.77
N LEU A 22 29.23 -26.70 4.44
CA LEU A 22 28.35 -25.95 3.56
C LEU A 22 26.87 -26.20 3.89
N ILE A 23 26.48 -27.47 4.08
CA ILE A 23 25.10 -27.86 4.41
C ILE A 23 24.60 -27.21 5.70
N PHE A 24 25.47 -26.98 6.69
CA PHE A 24 25.10 -26.27 7.91
C PHE A 24 25.24 -24.75 7.79
N ILE A 25 26.38 -24.25 7.30
CA ILE A 25 26.66 -22.81 7.26
C ILE A 25 25.71 -22.10 6.29
N PHE A 26 25.39 -22.68 5.14
CA PHE A 26 24.56 -22.03 4.13
C PHE A 26 23.15 -21.69 4.64
N PRO A 27 22.38 -22.62 5.26
CA PRO A 27 21.11 -22.28 5.90
C PRO A 27 21.24 -21.25 7.02
N TYR A 28 22.25 -21.37 7.89
CA TYR A 28 22.46 -20.38 8.96
C TYR A 28 22.77 -18.99 8.40
N MET A 29 23.59 -18.91 7.36
CA MET A 29 23.91 -17.67 6.67
C MET A 29 22.65 -17.07 6.05
N ILE A 30 21.83 -17.86 5.34
CA ILE A 30 20.55 -17.39 4.81
C ILE A 30 19.64 -16.91 5.93
N MET A 31 19.54 -17.65 7.03
CA MET A 31 18.68 -17.28 8.17
C MET A 31 19.12 -15.97 8.84
N LEU A 32 20.42 -15.67 8.86
CA LEU A 32 20.95 -14.41 9.38
C LEU A 32 20.84 -13.25 8.37
N LEU A 33 20.99 -13.52 7.07
CA LEU A 33 20.95 -12.50 6.02
C LEU A 33 19.52 -12.15 5.59
N MET A 34 18.62 -13.14 5.56
CA MET A 34 17.24 -12.95 5.10
C MET A 34 16.50 -11.85 5.84
N PRO A 35 16.56 -11.69 7.18
CA PRO A 35 15.90 -10.59 7.87
C PRO A 35 16.31 -9.19 7.36
N TRP A 36 17.56 -9.04 6.89
CA TRP A 36 18.06 -7.78 6.33
C TRP A 36 17.61 -7.57 4.89
N ALA A 37 17.54 -8.64 4.09
CA ALA A 37 17.08 -8.59 2.71
C ALA A 37 15.54 -8.57 2.58
N ALA A 38 14.84 -9.15 3.56
CA ALA A 38 13.39 -9.33 3.59
C ALA A 38 12.66 -8.24 4.38
N ASN A 39 13.32 -7.10 4.64
CA ASN A 39 12.62 -5.89 5.07
C ASN A 39 11.73 -5.39 3.91
N LEU A 40 10.59 -6.06 3.78
CA LEU A 40 9.49 -5.76 2.85
C LEU A 40 8.60 -4.64 3.39
N GLU A 41 8.93 -4.06 4.55
CA GLU A 41 8.32 -2.82 5.01
C GLU A 41 8.82 -1.67 4.14
N ILE A 42 8.11 -1.43 3.06
CA ILE A 42 8.28 -0.24 2.24
C ILE A 42 7.80 0.96 3.07
N LYS A 43 8.74 1.56 3.79
CA LYS A 43 8.62 2.93 4.30
C LYS A 43 9.04 3.87 3.18
N ASN A 44 8.40 5.04 3.07
CA ASN A 44 8.62 6.03 2.00
C ASN A 44 7.91 5.69 0.67
N ILE A 45 6.64 5.33 0.71
CA ILE A 45 5.81 5.34 -0.50
C ILE A 45 5.51 6.79 -0.84
N ARG A 46 5.96 7.25 -2.02
CA ARG A 46 5.78 8.64 -2.43
C ARG A 46 4.33 8.86 -2.84
N MET A 47 3.66 9.77 -2.16
CA MET A 47 2.24 10.01 -2.37
C MET A 47 1.99 11.48 -2.71
N ASN A 48 1.19 11.69 -3.75
CA ASN A 48 0.58 12.99 -4.02
C ASN A 48 -0.88 12.96 -3.55
N ILE A 49 -1.35 14.10 -3.04
CA ILE A 49 -2.72 14.22 -2.53
C ILE A 49 -3.35 15.46 -3.16
N ILE A 50 -4.55 15.31 -3.70
CA ILE A 50 -5.39 16.38 -4.22
C ILE A 50 -6.63 16.43 -3.33
N ASP A 51 -6.78 17.53 -2.60
CA ASP A 51 -8.00 17.81 -1.86
C ASP A 51 -8.80 18.86 -2.64
N ASN A 52 -9.86 18.46 -3.32
CA ASN A 52 -10.76 19.40 -4.00
C ASN A 52 -11.91 19.90 -3.10
N ASP A 53 -12.17 19.21 -1.98
CA ASP A 53 -13.30 19.51 -1.09
C ASP A 53 -12.96 20.67 -0.14
N HIS A 54 -11.70 20.74 0.32
CA HIS A 54 -11.18 21.77 1.22
C HIS A 54 -11.98 21.93 2.53
N SER A 55 -12.72 20.89 2.90
CA SER A 55 -13.52 20.82 4.12
C SER A 55 -12.67 20.45 5.34
N VAL A 56 -13.29 20.53 6.53
CA VAL A 56 -12.64 20.08 7.77
C VAL A 56 -12.45 18.57 7.76
N ILE A 57 -13.44 17.82 7.26
CA ILE A 57 -13.38 16.36 7.17
C ILE A 57 -12.31 15.89 6.17
N SER A 58 -12.25 16.46 4.97
CA SER A 58 -11.20 16.11 3.98
C SER A 58 -9.80 16.42 4.51
N ARG A 59 -9.60 17.59 5.12
CA ARG A 59 -8.29 17.98 5.68
C ARG A 59 -7.82 17.06 6.80
N ARG A 60 -8.73 16.63 7.69
CA ARG A 60 -8.41 15.65 8.74
C ARG A 60 -7.98 14.30 8.16
N LEU A 61 -8.60 13.84 7.07
CA LEU A 61 -8.15 12.63 6.36
C LEU A 61 -6.73 12.80 5.82
N VAL A 62 -6.44 13.94 5.18
CA VAL A 62 -5.09 14.26 4.68
C VAL A 62 -4.07 14.30 5.82
N ASP A 63 -4.40 14.94 6.94
CA ASP A 63 -3.53 15.01 8.12
C ASP A 63 -3.26 13.61 8.70
N LYS A 64 -4.28 12.74 8.74
CA LYS A 64 -4.13 11.35 9.20
C LYS A 64 -3.23 10.52 8.29
N ILE A 65 -3.34 10.70 6.97
CA ILE A 65 -2.48 10.02 5.99
C ILE A 65 -1.04 10.52 6.09
N THR A 66 -0.84 11.84 6.16
CA THR A 66 0.49 12.46 6.22
C THR A 66 1.20 12.24 7.56
N ALA A 67 0.45 12.03 8.65
CA ALA A 67 0.99 11.63 9.94
C ALA A 67 1.47 10.17 9.98
N SER A 68 1.08 9.34 8.99
CA SER A 68 1.53 7.94 8.93
C SER A 68 2.98 7.82 8.46
N THR A 69 3.71 6.81 8.93
CA THR A 69 5.11 6.56 8.54
C THR A 69 5.25 5.81 7.21
N TYR A 70 4.13 5.38 6.62
CA TYR A 70 4.11 4.63 5.37
C TYR A 70 4.27 5.55 4.15
N PHE A 71 3.70 6.75 4.22
CA PHE A 71 3.66 7.68 3.11
C PHE A 71 4.63 8.84 3.30
N GLN A 72 5.26 9.24 2.21
CA GLN A 72 6.01 10.47 2.12
C GLN A 72 5.28 11.37 1.13
N THR A 73 4.63 12.41 1.63
CA THR A 73 3.93 13.36 0.77
C THR A 73 4.95 14.16 -0.05
N THR A 74 4.96 13.95 -1.36
CA THR A 74 5.93 14.58 -2.26
C THR A 74 5.43 15.91 -2.80
N ALA A 75 4.13 16.01 -3.12
CA ALA A 75 3.51 17.23 -3.62
C ALA A 75 1.99 17.25 -3.38
N LEU A 76 1.42 18.45 -3.44
CA LEU A 76 -0.02 18.72 -3.46
C LEU A 76 -0.36 19.31 -4.84
N PRO A 77 -0.56 18.48 -5.88
CA PRO A 77 -0.85 18.99 -7.22
C PRO A 77 -2.23 19.67 -7.28
N ASP A 78 -2.34 20.71 -8.11
CA ASP A 78 -3.59 21.48 -8.25
C ASP A 78 -4.67 20.75 -9.08
N SER A 79 -4.28 19.71 -9.82
CA SER A 79 -5.17 18.97 -10.73
C SER A 79 -4.77 17.51 -10.87
N TYR A 80 -5.76 16.69 -11.23
CA TYR A 80 -5.55 15.26 -11.50
C TYR A 80 -4.49 15.03 -12.58
N GLU A 81 -4.50 15.82 -13.66
CA GLU A 81 -3.54 15.74 -14.75
C GLU A 81 -2.09 15.92 -14.27
N LYS A 82 -1.82 16.97 -13.48
CA LYS A 82 -0.49 17.19 -12.89
C LYS A 82 -0.10 16.06 -11.93
N GLY A 83 -1.07 15.53 -11.18
CA GLY A 83 -0.86 14.37 -10.31
C GLY A 83 -0.48 13.12 -11.11
N MET A 84 -1.11 12.89 -12.25
CA MET A 84 -0.83 11.78 -13.15
C MET A 84 0.53 11.92 -13.83
N GLU A 85 0.89 13.12 -14.30
CA GLU A 85 2.23 13.42 -14.83
C GLU A 85 3.33 13.05 -13.81
N ALA A 86 3.10 13.27 -12.52
CA ALA A 86 4.03 12.89 -11.47
C ALA A 86 4.16 11.37 -11.28
N ILE A 87 3.05 10.62 -11.46
CA ILE A 87 3.03 9.16 -11.48
C ILE A 87 3.79 8.62 -12.70
N GLU A 88 3.52 9.17 -13.88
CA GLU A 88 4.15 8.80 -15.15
C GLU A 88 5.67 9.09 -15.13
N ALA A 89 6.06 10.25 -14.58
CA ALA A 89 7.47 10.60 -14.37
C ALA A 89 8.16 9.78 -13.27
N GLY A 90 7.43 8.90 -12.57
CA GLY A 90 7.96 8.08 -11.49
C GLY A 90 8.41 8.90 -10.27
N THR A 91 7.93 10.13 -10.11
CA THR A 91 8.21 10.99 -8.95
C THR A 91 7.22 10.76 -7.80
N ALA A 92 6.02 10.25 -8.12
CA ALA A 92 5.05 9.74 -7.16
C ALA A 92 4.75 8.25 -7.44
N ASP A 93 4.50 7.49 -6.37
CA ASP A 93 4.09 6.07 -6.46
C ASP A 93 2.55 5.93 -6.35
N LEU A 94 1.89 6.89 -5.69
CA LEU A 94 0.43 6.94 -5.48
C LEU A 94 -0.10 8.37 -5.65
N LEU A 95 -1.35 8.48 -6.10
CA LEU A 95 -2.12 9.72 -6.13
C LEU A 95 -3.49 9.47 -5.49
N LEU A 96 -3.79 10.22 -4.43
CA LEU A 96 -5.11 10.27 -3.82
C LEU A 96 -5.81 11.55 -4.27
N GLU A 97 -7.04 11.43 -4.76
CA GLU A 97 -7.90 12.57 -5.06
C GLU A 97 -9.19 12.48 -4.23
N ILE A 98 -9.44 13.55 -3.46
CA ILE A 98 -10.69 13.75 -2.73
C ILE A 98 -11.58 14.65 -3.60
N PRO A 99 -12.74 14.17 -4.07
CA PRO A 99 -13.62 14.93 -4.93
C PRO A 99 -14.36 16.04 -4.17
N ARG A 100 -14.88 17.02 -4.90
CA ARG A 100 -15.76 18.06 -4.33
C ARG A 100 -17.04 17.44 -3.80
N GLY A 101 -17.47 17.85 -2.62
CA GLY A 101 -18.67 17.34 -1.96
C GLY A 101 -18.42 16.15 -1.04
N PHE A 102 -17.16 15.79 -0.77
CA PHE A 102 -16.81 14.68 0.12
C PHE A 102 -17.44 14.81 1.52
N GLU A 103 -17.29 15.96 2.17
CA GLU A 103 -17.93 16.23 3.47
C GLU A 103 -19.46 16.23 3.35
N LYS A 104 -19.99 16.80 2.26
CA LYS A 104 -21.44 16.85 2.02
C LYS A 104 -22.02 15.43 1.90
N ASP A 105 -21.36 14.56 1.15
CA ASP A 105 -21.81 13.18 0.95
C ASP A 105 -21.76 12.41 2.28
N TRP A 106 -20.70 12.57 3.06
CA TRP A 106 -20.59 12.01 4.40
C TRP A 106 -21.71 12.47 5.34
N VAL A 107 -21.94 13.80 5.44
CA VAL A 107 -22.94 14.40 6.31
C VAL A 107 -24.36 13.99 5.93
N ASN A 108 -24.62 13.81 4.62
CA ASN A 108 -25.92 13.35 4.13
C ASN A 108 -26.11 11.83 4.30
N GLY A 109 -25.16 11.12 4.90
CA GLY A 109 -25.19 9.66 5.04
C GLY A 109 -24.94 8.92 3.71
N SER A 110 -24.52 9.61 2.66
CA SER A 110 -24.16 8.97 1.39
C SER A 110 -22.73 8.39 1.45
N ALA A 111 -22.42 7.48 0.53
CA ALA A 111 -21.06 6.95 0.42
C ALA A 111 -20.11 8.06 -0.08
N ALA A 112 -19.13 8.43 0.74
CA ALA A 112 -18.14 9.43 0.38
C ALA A 112 -17.02 8.74 -0.39
N ASN A 113 -16.79 9.13 -1.65
CA ASN A 113 -15.82 8.43 -2.50
C ASN A 113 -14.48 9.17 -2.51
N VAL A 114 -13.38 8.43 -2.52
CA VAL A 114 -12.04 8.95 -2.82
C VAL A 114 -11.42 8.16 -3.97
N LEU A 115 -10.68 8.82 -4.85
CA LEU A 115 -10.04 8.18 -5.99
C LEU A 115 -8.58 7.88 -5.65
N LEU A 116 -8.16 6.64 -5.91
CA LEU A 116 -6.78 6.20 -5.78
C LEU A 116 -6.24 5.78 -7.14
N ALA A 117 -5.20 6.48 -7.60
CA ALA A 117 -4.38 6.09 -8.74
C ALA A 117 -3.03 5.54 -8.24
N VAL A 118 -2.61 4.40 -8.80
CA VAL A 118 -1.47 3.62 -8.32
C VAL A 118 -0.48 3.38 -9.44
N ASN A 119 0.80 3.68 -9.21
CA ASN A 119 1.86 3.30 -10.13
C ASN A 119 2.14 1.79 -10.03
N ALA A 120 1.69 1.03 -11.03
CA ALA A 120 1.86 -0.42 -11.08
C ALA A 120 3.25 -0.87 -11.58
N VAL A 121 4.13 0.04 -12.02
CA VAL A 121 5.51 -0.32 -12.44
C VAL A 121 6.26 -0.99 -11.30
N ASN A 122 6.09 -0.50 -10.07
CA ASN A 122 6.50 -1.21 -8.87
C ASN A 122 5.26 -1.81 -8.17
N GLY A 123 4.87 -3.00 -8.62
CA GLY A 123 3.69 -3.69 -8.10
C GLY A 123 3.69 -3.92 -6.58
N THR A 124 4.87 -4.05 -5.94
CA THR A 124 4.97 -4.18 -4.48
C THR A 124 4.67 -2.86 -3.77
N LYS A 125 5.25 -1.74 -4.22
CA LYS A 125 4.97 -0.40 -3.67
C LYS A 125 3.51 -0.02 -3.87
N GLY A 126 2.99 -0.20 -5.09
CA GLY A 126 1.61 0.12 -5.41
C GLY A 126 0.61 -0.74 -4.64
N GLY A 127 0.85 -2.05 -4.55
CA GLY A 127 -0.01 -2.98 -3.83
C GLY A 127 -0.04 -2.74 -2.32
N LEU A 128 1.14 -2.63 -1.69
CA LEU A 128 1.21 -2.33 -0.25
C LEU A 128 0.66 -0.94 0.06
N GLY A 129 0.98 0.05 -0.77
CA GLY A 129 0.49 1.42 -0.63
C GLY A 129 -1.03 1.53 -0.69
N SER A 130 -1.66 0.84 -1.64
CA SER A 130 -3.12 0.77 -1.74
C SER A 130 -3.75 0.10 -0.51
N SER A 131 -3.14 -0.98 0.00
CA SER A 131 -3.60 -1.68 1.21
C SER A 131 -3.51 -0.79 2.45
N TYR A 132 -2.37 -0.11 2.66
CA TYR A 132 -2.19 0.80 3.80
C TYR A 132 -3.13 1.99 3.74
N LEU A 133 -3.33 2.58 2.57
CA LEU A 133 -4.26 3.70 2.40
C LEU A 133 -5.69 3.25 2.68
N SER A 134 -6.07 2.07 2.19
CA SER A 134 -7.36 1.46 2.48
C SER A 134 -7.60 1.24 3.96
N ALA A 135 -6.58 0.77 4.69
CA ALA A 135 -6.67 0.63 6.14
C ALA A 135 -6.89 1.98 6.84
N ILE A 136 -6.14 3.02 6.46
CA ILE A 136 -6.26 4.37 7.05
C ILE A 136 -7.62 5.00 6.76
N VAL A 137 -8.12 4.88 5.52
CA VAL A 137 -9.42 5.43 5.11
C VAL A 137 -10.56 4.73 5.85
N ASN A 138 -10.51 3.40 5.98
CA ASN A 138 -11.51 2.64 6.75
C ASN A 138 -11.48 3.03 8.23
N ASP A 139 -10.30 3.10 8.84
CA ASP A 139 -10.13 3.52 10.23
C ASP A 139 -10.64 4.96 10.47
N TYR A 140 -10.42 5.86 9.51
CA TYR A 140 -10.98 7.21 9.54
C TYR A 140 -12.52 7.23 9.43
N GLY A 141 -13.09 6.40 8.56
CA GLY A 141 -14.54 6.26 8.45
C GLY A 141 -15.18 5.76 9.75
N GLU A 142 -14.56 4.81 10.44
CA GLU A 142 -15.00 4.33 11.76
C GLU A 142 -14.91 5.42 12.85
N GLU A 143 -13.80 6.17 12.88
CA GLU A 143 -13.60 7.31 13.78
C GLU A 143 -14.71 8.36 13.60
N LEU A 144 -14.94 8.79 12.37
CA LEU A 144 -15.99 9.78 12.06
C LEU A 144 -17.39 9.31 12.45
N ARG A 145 -17.68 8.01 12.28
CA ARG A 145 -18.97 7.43 12.69
C ARG A 145 -19.15 7.46 14.20
N THR A 146 -18.08 7.16 14.93
CA THR A 146 -18.06 7.17 16.40
C THR A 146 -18.23 8.60 16.93
N GLU A 147 -17.54 9.58 16.34
CA GLU A 147 -17.64 11.00 16.72
C GLU A 147 -19.02 11.60 16.43
N SER A 148 -19.57 11.30 15.25
CA SER A 148 -20.86 11.86 14.82
C SER A 148 -22.05 11.23 15.54
N GLY A 149 -21.83 10.17 16.34
CA GLY A 149 -22.90 9.40 16.97
C GLY A 149 -23.84 8.72 15.97
N ILE A 150 -23.43 8.62 14.70
CA ILE A 150 -24.21 8.03 13.62
C ILE A 150 -24.19 6.50 13.80
N THR A 151 -25.17 6.06 14.58
CA THR A 151 -25.60 4.65 14.72
C THR A 151 -26.78 4.33 13.80
N SER A 152 -27.28 5.35 13.08
CA SER A 152 -28.46 5.27 12.24
C SER A 152 -28.07 4.99 10.80
N PHE A 153 -28.70 3.99 10.21
CA PHE A 153 -28.61 3.71 8.78
C PHE A 153 -29.10 4.91 7.97
N SER A 154 -28.43 5.20 6.87
CA SER A 154 -28.86 6.20 5.87
C SER A 154 -30.22 5.84 5.28
N ALA A 155 -30.83 6.75 4.52
CA ALA A 155 -32.13 6.51 3.86
C ALA A 155 -32.17 5.23 3.00
N ASP A 156 -31.00 4.79 2.50
CA ASP A 156 -30.80 3.55 1.72
C ASP A 156 -30.49 2.31 2.57
N GLY A 157 -30.56 2.38 3.90
CA GLY A 157 -30.36 1.24 4.80
C GLY A 157 -28.90 0.82 5.00
N ASN A 158 -27.93 1.58 4.50
CA ASN A 158 -26.50 1.36 4.72
C ASN A 158 -25.92 2.40 5.68
N LEU A 159 -24.84 2.03 6.38
CA LEU A 159 -24.06 2.99 7.16
C LEU A 159 -23.18 3.83 6.21
N PRO A 160 -22.98 5.14 6.49
CA PRO A 160 -22.03 5.94 5.74
C PRO A 160 -20.64 5.34 5.85
N ARG A 161 -19.98 5.20 4.69
CA ARG A 161 -18.64 4.65 4.56
C ARG A 161 -17.86 5.46 3.53
N ILE A 162 -16.55 5.42 3.65
CA ILE A 162 -15.66 6.03 2.67
C ILE A 162 -15.24 4.93 1.70
N ASP A 163 -15.63 5.06 0.44
CA ASP A 163 -15.34 4.10 -0.62
C ASP A 163 -14.11 4.55 -1.43
N ILE A 164 -13.18 3.62 -1.67
CA ILE A 164 -11.99 3.89 -2.49
C ILE A 164 -12.25 3.40 -3.90
N LEU A 165 -12.31 4.33 -4.84
CA LEU A 165 -12.38 4.05 -6.26
C LEU A 165 -10.94 3.88 -6.77
N THR A 166 -10.58 2.66 -7.12
CA THR A 166 -9.26 2.37 -7.73
C THR A 166 -9.37 2.46 -9.25
N GLN A 167 -8.56 3.32 -9.87
CA GLN A 167 -8.50 3.42 -11.33
C GLN A 167 -7.27 2.68 -11.88
N ASN A 168 -7.52 1.60 -12.62
CA ASN A 168 -6.47 0.83 -13.29
C ASN A 168 -6.30 1.35 -14.72
N LEU A 169 -5.26 2.14 -14.93
CA LEU A 169 -4.86 2.63 -16.26
C LEU A 169 -3.68 1.80 -16.78
N PHE A 170 -3.53 1.75 -18.11
CA PHE A 170 -2.41 1.08 -18.76
C PHE A 170 -1.67 2.06 -19.66
N ASN A 171 -0.34 1.93 -19.73
CA ASN A 171 0.44 2.74 -20.65
C ASN A 171 0.28 2.21 -22.09
N VAL A 172 -0.42 2.97 -22.93
CA VAL A 172 -0.62 2.66 -24.34
C VAL A 172 0.67 2.84 -25.16
N ARG A 173 1.54 3.76 -24.74
CA ARG A 173 2.74 4.18 -25.49
C ARG A 173 3.98 3.32 -25.21
N LEU A 174 3.96 2.51 -24.15
CA LEU A 174 5.04 1.60 -23.74
C LEU A 174 6.40 2.29 -23.54
N ASP A 175 6.39 3.59 -23.24
CA ASP A 175 7.52 4.35 -22.74
C ASP A 175 7.74 4.03 -21.24
N TYR A 176 8.97 3.63 -20.90
CA TYR A 176 9.39 3.23 -19.55
C TYR A 176 10.64 4.01 -19.12
#